data_AF-A0A7I8EHV6-F1
#
_entry.id   AF-A0A7I8EHV6-F1
#
_cell.length_a   1.000
_cell.length_b   1.000
_cell.length_c   1.000
_cell.angle_alpha   90.00
_cell.angle_beta   90.00
_cell.angle_gamma   90.00
#
_symmetry.space_group_name_H-M   'P 1'
#
loop_
_entity.id
_entity.type
_entity.pdbx_description
1 polymer ?
#
loop_
_entity_poly.entity_id
_entity_poly.type
_entity_poly.pdbx_seq_one_letter_code
_entity_poly.pdbx_strand_id
1 'polypeptide(L)'
;MMNFSSLRNAKVMSVFRIVFGFIWLFDAWCKWQLSFINSMAADVSKHVKGQFILAQLWMDLWVNVVKINPHAFAYLIALGETAVAIGLILGLFGNLTNIVGILLSLGIWTTAEGFGGPYAPGKTDIGTSIIYALVFVALIFTQSSRFYSLDNRLRNKLGRFNFLIAHSDEAEAEAEAEAEAEETKQPQPVHA
;
A
#
# COMPACT_ATOMS: atom_id res chain seq x y z
N MET A 1 -9.39 26.57 11.46
CA MET A 1 -10.65 25.79 11.61
C MET A 1 -10.86 24.92 10.39
N MET A 2 -10.91 23.59 10.55
CA MET A 2 -11.22 22.66 9.44
C MET A 2 -12.71 22.70 9.07
N ASN A 3 -13.03 22.63 7.78
CA ASN A 3 -14.39 22.59 7.27
C ASN A 3 -15.05 21.24 7.62
N PHE A 4 -16.32 21.24 8.03
CA PHE A 4 -17.10 20.02 8.28
C PHE A 4 -17.10 19.04 7.08
N SER A 5 -17.00 19.56 5.85
CA SER A 5 -16.88 18.75 4.64
C SER A 5 -15.55 17.98 4.56
N SER A 6 -14.43 18.57 4.99
CA SER A 6 -13.11 17.92 4.94
C SER A 6 -13.01 16.77 5.94
N LEU A 7 -13.59 16.96 7.13
CA LEU A 7 -13.69 15.94 8.18
C LEU A 7 -14.51 14.71 7.73
N ARG A 8 -15.67 14.95 7.10
CA ARG A 8 -16.49 13.86 6.55
C ARG A 8 -15.74 13.09 5.46
N ASN A 9 -15.07 13.80 4.56
CA ASN A 9 -14.30 13.19 3.47
C ASN A 9 -13.16 12.32 4.00
N ALA A 10 -12.41 12.80 5.00
CA ALA A 10 -11.33 12.03 5.61
C ALA A 10 -11.82 10.74 6.29
N LYS A 11 -12.94 10.80 7.03
CA LYS A 11 -13.55 9.58 7.62
C LYS A 11 -14.00 8.59 6.55
N VAL A 12 -14.60 9.07 5.46
CA VAL A 12 -14.99 8.24 4.32
C VAL A 12 -13.77 7.55 3.69
N MET A 13 -12.67 8.27 3.50
CA MET A 13 -11.43 7.69 2.97
C MET A 13 -10.83 6.63 3.90
N SER A 14 -10.91 6.82 5.22
CA SER A 14 -10.48 5.80 6.17
C SER A 14 -11.37 4.55 6.15
N VAL A 15 -12.69 4.70 5.99
CA VAL A 15 -13.60 3.56 5.79
C VAL A 15 -13.28 2.84 4.48
N PHE A 16 -13.03 3.59 3.40
CA PHE A 16 -12.64 3.02 2.12
C PHE A 16 -11.34 2.20 2.22
N ARG A 17 -10.32 2.71 2.93
CA ARG A 17 -9.09 1.96 3.25
C ARG A 17 -9.38 0.63 3.95
N ILE A 18 -10.26 0.62 4.94
CA ILE A 18 -10.63 -0.60 5.68
C ILE A 18 -11.34 -1.61 4.77
N VAL A 19 -12.31 -1.16 3.97
CA VAL A 19 -13.02 -2.02 3.01
C VAL A 19 -12.03 -2.61 2.00
N PHE A 20 -11.14 -1.80 1.46
CA PHE A 20 -10.08 -2.26 0.57
C PHE A 20 -9.13 -3.27 1.25
N GLY A 21 -8.84 -3.07 2.54
CA GLY A 21 -8.10 -4.02 3.36
C GLY A 21 -8.78 -5.39 3.48
N PHE A 22 -10.11 -5.45 3.56
CA PHE A 22 -10.84 -6.72 3.54
C PHE A 22 -10.81 -7.42 2.17
N ILE A 23 -10.80 -6.65 1.07
CA ILE A 23 -10.60 -7.22 -0.28
C ILE A 23 -9.21 -7.86 -0.37
N TRP A 24 -8.18 -7.15 0.11
CA TRP A 24 -6.81 -7.68 0.20
C TRP A 24 -6.70 -8.90 1.12
N LEU A 25 -7.43 -8.93 2.23
CA LEU A 25 -7.47 -10.08 3.13
C LEU A 25 -8.03 -11.33 2.44
N PHE A 26 -9.08 -11.14 1.61
CA PHE A 26 -9.64 -12.22 0.82
C PHE A 26 -8.68 -12.70 -0.27
N ASP A 27 -7.97 -11.80 -0.95
CA ASP A 27 -6.92 -12.16 -1.93
C ASP A 27 -5.79 -12.95 -1.24
N ALA A 28 -5.31 -12.48 -0.09
CA ALA A 28 -4.30 -13.16 0.72
C ALA A 28 -4.76 -14.58 1.11
N TRP A 29 -6.02 -14.74 1.54
CA TRP A 29 -6.61 -16.06 1.82
C TRP A 29 -6.55 -16.99 0.60
N CYS A 30 -6.76 -16.47 -0.61
CA CYS A 30 -6.60 -17.24 -1.84
C CYS A 30 -5.14 -17.69 -2.07
N LYS A 31 -4.14 -16.89 -1.66
CA LYS A 31 -2.71 -17.28 -1.79
C LYS A 31 -2.30 -18.39 -0.83
N TRP A 32 -2.98 -18.52 0.30
CA TRP A 32 -2.75 -19.63 1.23
C TRP A 32 -3.30 -20.97 0.73
N GLN A 33 -4.04 -20.98 -0.37
CA GLN A 33 -4.56 -22.22 -0.94
C GLN A 33 -3.45 -23.05 -1.57
N LEU A 34 -3.50 -24.37 -1.34
CA LEU A 34 -2.50 -25.30 -1.85
C LEU A 34 -2.41 -25.29 -3.38
N SER A 35 -3.53 -25.01 -4.07
CA SER A 35 -3.56 -24.87 -5.53
C SER A 35 -2.62 -23.76 -6.01
N PHE A 36 -2.65 -22.58 -5.37
CA PHE A 36 -1.80 -21.45 -5.72
C PHE A 36 -0.32 -21.75 -5.44
N ILE A 37 -0.05 -22.32 -4.26
CA ILE A 37 1.32 -22.67 -3.85
C ILE A 37 1.96 -23.66 -4.82
N ASN A 38 1.18 -24.62 -5.33
CA ASN A 38 1.67 -25.62 -6.28
C ASN A 38 1.72 -25.11 -7.73
N SER A 39 0.94 -24.09 -8.10
CA SER A 39 0.89 -23.53 -9.46
C SER A 39 1.84 -22.36 -9.69
N MET A 40 2.46 -21.80 -8.64
CA MET A 40 3.28 -20.58 -8.70
C MET A 40 4.25 -20.49 -9.89
N ALA A 41 5.06 -21.52 -10.13
CA ALA A 41 6.02 -21.51 -11.25
C ALA A 41 5.34 -21.50 -12.64
N ALA A 42 4.20 -22.19 -12.75
CA ALA A 42 3.41 -22.23 -13.98
C ALA A 42 2.72 -20.88 -14.22
N ASP A 43 2.13 -20.28 -13.19
CA ASP A 43 1.41 -19.01 -13.28
C ASP A 43 2.32 -17.88 -13.73
N VAL A 44 3.51 -17.75 -13.14
CA VAL A 44 4.50 -16.71 -13.52
C VAL A 44 5.04 -16.91 -14.94
N SER A 45 5.03 -18.14 -15.46
CA SER A 45 5.51 -18.44 -16.81
C SER A 45 4.44 -18.28 -17.91
N LYS A 46 3.17 -18.16 -17.52
CA LYS A 46 2.01 -18.26 -18.42
C LYS A 46 1.97 -17.17 -19.49
N HIS A 47 2.38 -15.95 -19.13
CA HIS A 47 2.22 -14.75 -19.94
C HIS A 47 3.50 -14.28 -20.63
N VAL A 48 4.59 -15.06 -20.55
CA VAL A 48 5.88 -14.70 -21.13
C VAL A 48 5.81 -14.65 -22.66
N LYS A 49 5.19 -15.65 -23.28
CA LYS A 49 5.15 -15.75 -24.75
C LYS A 49 4.20 -14.72 -25.36
N GLY A 50 4.61 -14.14 -26.48
CA GLY A 50 3.78 -13.18 -27.23
C GLY A 50 3.86 -11.74 -26.72
N GLN A 51 4.68 -11.46 -25.71
CA GLN A 51 4.99 -10.11 -25.25
C GLN A 51 6.01 -9.44 -26.18
N PHE A 52 6.19 -8.13 -26.05
CA PHE A 52 7.33 -7.44 -26.66
C PHE A 52 8.64 -7.84 -25.96
N ILE A 53 9.77 -7.72 -26.66
CA ILE A 53 11.05 -8.32 -26.24
C ILE A 53 11.53 -7.88 -24.85
N LEU A 54 11.38 -6.61 -24.47
CA LEU A 54 11.84 -6.13 -23.16
C LEU A 54 10.98 -6.67 -22.01
N ALA A 55 9.66 -6.79 -22.22
CA ALA A 55 8.79 -7.42 -21.24
C ALA A 55 9.09 -8.92 -21.09
N GLN A 56 9.41 -9.62 -22.19
CA GLN A 56 9.84 -11.02 -22.12
C GLN A 56 11.10 -11.15 -21.25
N LEU A 57 12.12 -10.33 -21.50
CA LEU A 57 13.38 -10.36 -20.73
C LEU A 57 13.15 -10.08 -19.24
N TRP A 58 12.29 -9.11 -18.92
CA TRP A 58 11.91 -8.81 -17.54
C TRP A 58 11.21 -10.00 -16.87
N MET A 59 10.22 -10.60 -17.53
CA MET A 59 9.50 -11.74 -16.97
C MET A 59 10.38 -12.97 -16.85
N ASP A 60 11.23 -13.26 -17.84
CA ASP A 60 12.15 -14.40 -17.81
C ASP A 60 13.14 -14.30 -16.64
N LEU A 61 13.60 -13.09 -16.31
CA LEU A 61 14.39 -12.86 -15.10
C LEU A 61 13.63 -13.30 -13.85
N TRP A 62 12.38 -12.88 -13.68
CA TRP A 62 11.57 -13.26 -12.52
C TRP A 62 11.18 -14.73 -12.51
N VAL A 63 10.86 -15.31 -13.67
CA VAL A 63 10.62 -16.76 -13.82
C VAL A 63 11.83 -17.55 -13.32
N ASN A 64 13.05 -17.13 -13.68
CA ASN A 64 14.26 -17.80 -13.21
C ASN A 64 14.47 -17.66 -11.70
N VAL A 65 14.17 -16.50 -11.12
CA VAL A 65 14.21 -16.30 -9.66
C VAL A 65 13.19 -17.17 -8.94
N VAL A 66 11.93 -17.20 -9.40
CA VAL A 66 10.84 -17.97 -8.80
C VAL A 66 11.11 -19.47 -8.88
N LYS A 67 11.70 -19.94 -9.99
CA LYS A 67 12.03 -21.36 -10.20
C LYS A 67 13.06 -21.92 -9.22
N ILE A 68 13.86 -21.08 -8.55
CA ILE A 68 14.81 -21.53 -7.52
C ILE A 68 14.06 -22.23 -6.39
N ASN A 69 12.96 -21.62 -5.92
CA ASN A 69 12.07 -22.22 -4.92
C ASN A 69 10.66 -21.63 -5.04
N PRO A 70 9.78 -22.24 -5.88
CA PRO A 70 8.45 -21.71 -6.14
C PRO A 70 7.56 -21.66 -4.89
N HIS A 71 7.68 -22.65 -4.01
CA HIS A 71 6.91 -22.71 -2.76
C HIS A 71 7.30 -21.58 -1.80
N ALA A 72 8.60 -21.35 -1.61
CA ALA A 72 9.07 -20.26 -0.77
C ALA A 72 8.59 -18.90 -1.31
N PHE A 73 8.61 -18.71 -2.63
CA PHE A 73 8.09 -17.49 -3.25
C PHE A 73 6.58 -17.34 -3.06
N ALA A 74 5.81 -18.43 -3.20
CA ALA A 74 4.37 -18.43 -2.93
C ALA A 74 4.04 -18.03 -1.49
N TYR A 75 4.76 -18.58 -0.51
CA TYR A 75 4.59 -18.17 0.88
C TYR A 75 5.02 -16.72 1.13
N LEU A 76 6.06 -16.23 0.45
CA LEU A 76 6.49 -14.84 0.55
C LEU A 76 5.40 -13.89 0.05
N ILE A 77 4.77 -14.20 -1.09
CA ILE A 77 3.63 -13.43 -1.60
C ILE A 77 2.44 -13.50 -0.64
N ALA A 78 2.07 -14.70 -0.18
CA ALA A 78 0.95 -14.86 0.76
C ALA A 78 1.16 -14.08 2.07
N LEU A 79 2.38 -14.10 2.62
CA LEU A 79 2.75 -13.32 3.81
C LEU A 79 2.72 -11.82 3.52
N GLY A 80 3.25 -11.39 2.37
CA GLY A 80 3.24 -9.99 1.96
C GLY A 80 1.82 -9.43 1.83
N GLU A 81 0.93 -10.15 1.15
CA GLU A 81 -0.47 -9.75 1.00
C GLU A 81 -1.21 -9.74 2.34
N THR A 82 -0.95 -10.74 3.19
CA THR A 82 -1.52 -10.78 4.55
C THR A 82 -1.07 -9.56 5.37
N ALA A 83 0.22 -9.20 5.31
CA ALA A 83 0.76 -8.06 6.04
C ALA A 83 0.15 -6.73 5.55
N VAL A 84 -0.02 -6.56 4.23
CA VAL A 84 -0.67 -5.39 3.64
C VAL A 84 -2.14 -5.31 4.06
N ALA A 85 -2.87 -6.43 4.01
CA ALA A 85 -4.27 -6.49 4.44
C ALA A 85 -4.44 -6.05 5.91
N ILE A 86 -3.60 -6.58 6.80
CA ILE A 86 -3.59 -6.20 8.22
C ILE A 86 -3.25 -4.72 8.38
N GLY A 87 -2.23 -4.23 7.67
CA GLY A 87 -1.84 -2.82 7.68
C GLY A 87 -2.96 -1.88 7.26
N LEU A 88 -3.72 -2.23 6.21
CA LEU A 88 -4.86 -1.47 5.72
C LEU A 88 -6.04 -1.46 6.71
N ILE A 89 -6.41 -2.63 7.25
CA ILE A 89 -7.53 -2.76 8.16
C ILE A 89 -7.25 -2.00 9.47
N LEU A 90 -6.07 -2.20 10.05
CA LEU A 90 -5.73 -1.61 11.34
C LEU A 90 -5.20 -0.17 11.23
N GLY A 91 -4.81 0.27 10.03
CA GLY A 91 -4.06 1.52 9.85
C GLY A 91 -2.74 1.46 10.62
N LEU A 92 -1.91 0.48 10.29
CA LEU A 92 -0.56 0.34 10.86
C LEU A 92 0.47 0.74 9.82
N PHE A 93 1.39 1.64 10.18
CA PHE A 93 2.44 2.15 9.32
C PHE A 93 1.89 2.58 7.95
N GLY A 94 0.86 3.44 7.95
CA GLY A 94 0.03 3.69 6.76
C GLY A 94 0.82 3.98 5.48
N ASN A 95 1.86 4.82 5.56
CA ASN A 95 2.73 5.11 4.40
C ASN A 95 3.49 3.87 3.94
N LEU A 96 4.10 3.14 4.88
CA LEU A 96 4.84 1.91 4.56
C LEU A 96 3.92 0.85 3.95
N THR A 97 2.75 0.61 4.54
CA THR A 97 1.76 -0.35 4.02
C THR A 97 1.34 0.02 2.61
N ASN A 98 1.08 1.30 2.34
CA ASN A 98 0.71 1.74 1.00
C ASN A 98 1.87 1.58 0.01
N ILE A 99 3.11 1.93 0.39
CA ILE A 99 4.29 1.75 -0.47
C ILE A 99 4.53 0.27 -0.78
N VAL A 100 4.49 -0.60 0.24
CA VAL A 100 4.62 -2.05 0.06
C VAL A 100 3.50 -2.58 -0.82
N GLY A 101 2.26 -2.11 -0.62
CA GLY A 101 1.12 -2.44 -1.46
C GLY A 101 1.33 -2.06 -2.92
N ILE A 102 1.86 -0.86 -3.21
CA ILE A 102 2.24 -0.42 -4.57
C ILE A 102 3.28 -1.36 -5.17
N LEU A 103 4.38 -1.61 -4.46
CA LEU A 103 5.47 -2.43 -4.95
C LEU A 103 5.03 -3.87 -5.22
N LEU A 104 4.24 -4.45 -4.31
CA LEU A 104 3.73 -5.81 -4.48
C LEU A 104 2.74 -5.89 -5.65
N SER A 105 1.84 -4.92 -5.77
CA SER A 105 0.88 -4.82 -6.87
C SER A 105 1.59 -4.69 -8.22
N LEU A 106 2.59 -3.82 -8.34
CA LEU A 106 3.38 -3.69 -9.57
C LEU A 106 4.23 -4.94 -9.85
N GLY A 107 4.77 -5.56 -8.82
CA GLY A 107 5.49 -6.84 -8.94
C GLY A 107 4.60 -7.91 -9.57
N ILE A 108 3.40 -8.11 -9.02
CA ILE A 108 2.40 -9.06 -9.54
C ILE A 108 1.99 -8.69 -10.97
N TRP A 109 1.71 -7.41 -11.23
CA TRP A 109 1.27 -6.94 -12.54
C TRP A 109 2.29 -7.23 -13.64
N THR A 110 3.57 -6.90 -13.38
CA THR A 110 4.65 -7.04 -14.36
C THR A 110 5.15 -8.47 -14.52
N THR A 111 4.71 -9.40 -13.67
CA THR A 111 5.13 -10.81 -13.69
C THR A 111 3.94 -11.75 -13.95
N ALA A 112 3.17 -12.11 -12.92
CA ALA A 112 2.08 -13.07 -13.00
C ALA A 112 0.94 -12.63 -13.93
N GLU A 113 0.62 -11.32 -13.98
CA GLU A 113 -0.38 -10.79 -14.92
C GLU A 113 0.21 -10.35 -16.27
N GLY A 114 1.55 -10.38 -16.41
CA GLY A 114 2.23 -10.13 -17.67
C GLY A 114 1.95 -8.75 -18.30
N PHE A 115 1.88 -7.68 -17.51
CA PHE A 115 1.43 -6.34 -17.92
C PHE A 115 0.00 -6.30 -18.48
N GLY A 116 -0.82 -7.33 -18.25
CA GLY A 116 -2.13 -7.49 -18.90
C GLY A 116 -2.06 -8.10 -20.30
N GLY A 117 -0.87 -8.52 -20.75
CA GLY A 117 -0.66 -9.15 -22.05
C GLY A 117 -0.65 -10.69 -22.02
N PRO A 118 -0.45 -11.34 -23.17
CA PRO A 118 -0.24 -10.75 -24.49
C PRO A 118 -1.51 -10.13 -25.07
N TYR A 119 -1.40 -8.93 -25.63
CA TYR A 119 -2.52 -8.20 -26.22
C TYR A 119 -2.89 -8.82 -27.57
N ALA A 120 -4.02 -9.52 -27.60
CA ALA A 120 -4.55 -10.18 -28.79
C ALA A 120 -6.02 -9.76 -29.00
N PRO A 121 -6.57 -9.86 -30.22
CA PRO A 121 -7.98 -9.59 -30.45
C PRO A 121 -8.88 -10.38 -29.48
N GLY A 122 -9.80 -9.69 -28.80
CA GLY A 122 -10.67 -10.30 -27.78
C GLY A 122 -10.05 -10.44 -26.38
N LYS A 123 -8.80 -10.04 -26.17
CA LYS A 123 -8.18 -9.89 -24.84
C LYS A 123 -8.17 -8.40 -24.46
N THR A 124 -9.03 -8.03 -23.52
CA THR A 124 -9.21 -6.63 -23.08
C THR A 124 -8.87 -6.41 -21.61
N ASP A 125 -8.48 -7.47 -20.90
CA ASP A 125 -8.12 -7.39 -19.49
C ASP A 125 -6.67 -6.89 -19.35
N ILE A 126 -6.48 -5.83 -18.57
CA ILE A 126 -5.16 -5.22 -18.32
C ILE A 126 -4.53 -5.70 -17.00
N GLY A 127 -5.23 -6.56 -16.26
CA GLY A 127 -4.81 -7.04 -14.95
C GLY A 127 -5.45 -6.25 -13.79
N THR A 128 -5.64 -6.92 -12.67
CA THR A 128 -6.29 -6.35 -11.47
C THR A 128 -5.29 -5.58 -10.61
N SER A 129 -4.05 -6.04 -10.56
CA SER A 129 -3.06 -5.53 -9.62
C SER A 129 -2.58 -4.11 -9.97
N ILE A 130 -2.58 -3.70 -11.25
CA ILE A 130 -2.30 -2.30 -11.62
C ILE A 130 -3.35 -1.33 -11.05
N ILE A 131 -4.62 -1.76 -10.95
CA ILE A 131 -5.69 -0.97 -10.34
C ILE A 131 -5.42 -0.84 -8.84
N TYR A 132 -4.98 -1.91 -8.17
CA TYR A 132 -4.61 -1.84 -6.75
C TYR A 132 -3.46 -0.86 -6.50
N ALA A 133 -2.43 -0.86 -7.36
CA ALA A 133 -1.33 0.11 -7.26
C ALA A 133 -1.85 1.57 -7.30
N LEU A 134 -2.78 1.88 -8.22
CA LEU A 134 -3.40 3.21 -8.31
C LEU A 134 -4.25 3.53 -7.08
N VAL A 135 -4.96 2.54 -6.53
CA VAL A 135 -5.72 2.72 -5.28
C VAL A 135 -4.78 3.04 -4.12
N PHE A 136 -3.65 2.35 -3.96
CA PHE A 136 -2.67 2.69 -2.92
C PHE A 136 -2.07 4.09 -3.09
N VAL A 137 -1.78 4.50 -4.33
CA VAL A 137 -1.34 5.87 -4.62
C VAL A 137 -2.40 6.88 -4.17
N ALA A 138 -3.68 6.63 -4.50
CA ALA A 138 -4.78 7.47 -4.03
C ALA A 138 -4.87 7.49 -2.49
N LEU A 139 -4.73 6.34 -1.81
CA LEU A 139 -4.76 6.23 -0.35
C LEU A 139 -3.68 7.05 0.35
N ILE A 140 -2.50 7.20 -0.27
CA ILE A 140 -1.42 8.08 0.19
C ILE A 140 -1.86 9.54 0.03
N PHE A 141 -2.30 9.94 -1.16
CA PHE A 141 -2.69 11.34 -1.43
C PHE A 141 -3.91 11.80 -0.61
N THR A 142 -4.84 10.90 -0.30
CA THR A 142 -6.02 11.25 0.50
C THR A 142 -5.79 11.17 2.00
N GLN A 143 -4.55 10.92 2.46
CA GLN A 143 -4.21 10.70 3.87
C GLN A 143 -5.19 9.73 4.58
N SER A 144 -5.50 8.60 3.94
CA SER A 144 -6.55 7.68 4.42
C SER A 144 -6.30 7.10 5.82
N SER A 145 -5.07 7.19 6.33
CA SER A 145 -4.66 6.77 7.68
C SER A 145 -4.88 7.82 8.77
N ARG A 146 -5.53 8.94 8.45
CA ARG A 146 -5.85 10.01 9.41
C ARG A 146 -6.84 9.56 10.50
N PHE A 147 -7.90 8.84 10.12
CA PHE A 147 -8.90 8.31 11.05
C PHE A 147 -8.88 6.78 11.09
N TYR A 148 -9.42 6.22 12.18
CA TYR A 148 -9.52 4.78 12.42
C TYR A 148 -8.19 4.05 12.21
N SER A 149 -7.10 4.66 12.66
CA SER A 149 -5.73 4.19 12.46
C SER A 149 -5.03 4.03 13.81
N LEU A 150 -4.28 2.95 13.98
CA LEU A 150 -3.47 2.73 15.17
C LEU A 150 -2.16 3.54 15.15
N ASP A 151 -1.81 4.13 14.01
CA ASP A 151 -0.63 4.98 13.83
C ASP A 151 -0.48 6.06 14.90
N ASN A 152 -1.57 6.69 15.36
CA ASN A 152 -1.49 7.72 16.40
C ASN A 152 -1.02 7.19 17.76
N ARG A 153 -1.30 5.92 18.07
CA ARG A 153 -0.80 5.28 19.31
C ARG A 153 0.66 4.87 19.19
N LEU A 154 1.12 4.62 17.98
CA LEU A 154 2.49 4.22 17.66
C LEU A 154 3.43 5.42 17.51
N ARG A 155 2.90 6.60 17.15
CA ARG A 155 3.65 7.86 16.98
C ARG A 155 4.53 8.20 18.19
N ASN A 156 4.00 8.07 19.40
CA ASN A 156 4.74 8.36 20.65
C ASN A 156 5.88 7.38 20.93
N LYS A 157 5.95 6.25 20.20
CA LYS A 157 6.97 5.20 20.39
C LYS A 157 8.01 5.13 19.26
N LEU A 158 7.75 5.74 18.10
CA LEU A 158 8.55 5.52 16.89
C LEU A 158 9.70 6.51 16.69
N GLY A 159 9.72 7.65 17.40
CA GLY A 159 10.83 8.61 17.36
C GLY A 159 11.27 8.95 15.94
N ARG A 160 12.50 8.58 15.56
CA ARG A 160 13.09 8.80 14.22
C ARG A 160 12.37 8.09 13.05
N PHE A 161 11.54 7.09 13.32
CA PHE A 161 10.84 6.31 12.30
C PHE A 161 9.42 6.84 12.01
N ASN A 162 9.11 8.06 12.44
CA ASN A 162 7.81 8.70 12.19
C ASN A 162 7.45 8.82 10.70
N PHE A 163 8.42 8.78 9.77
CA PHE A 163 8.14 8.80 8.33
C PHE A 163 7.36 7.56 7.83
N LEU A 164 7.41 6.44 8.57
CA LEU A 164 6.66 5.21 8.25
C LEU A 164 5.16 5.34 8.53
N ILE A 165 4.78 6.28 9.40
CA ILE A 165 3.41 6.61 9.74
C ILE A 165 2.88 7.67 8.78
N ALA A 166 1.58 7.64 8.46
CA ALA A 166 0.96 8.71 7.71
C ALA A 166 1.00 10.05 8.47
N HIS A 167 1.39 11.12 7.78
CA HIS A 167 1.41 12.47 8.35
C HIS A 167 -0.04 12.94 8.58
N SER A 168 -0.30 13.51 9.74
CA SER A 168 -1.62 14.05 10.09
C SER A 168 -1.48 15.53 10.41
N ASP A 169 -2.14 16.38 9.64
CA ASP A 169 -2.13 17.85 9.83
C ASP A 169 -2.58 18.29 11.24
N GLU A 170 -3.28 17.42 11.99
CA GLU A 170 -3.66 17.66 13.39
C GLU A 170 -2.46 17.72 14.34
N ALA A 171 -1.41 16.94 14.09
CA ALA A 171 -0.20 16.98 14.91
C ALA A 171 0.64 18.24 14.63
N GLU A 172 0.58 18.74 13.38
CA GLU A 172 1.19 20.01 12.99
C GLU A 172 0.39 21.18 13.58
N ALA A 173 -0.93 21.13 13.52
CA ALA A 173 -1.80 22.14 14.13
C ALA A 173 -1.70 22.19 15.67
N GLU A 174 -1.54 21.04 16.34
CA GLU A 174 -1.29 20.99 17.79
C GLU A 174 0.12 21.51 18.13
N ALA A 175 1.15 21.16 17.35
CA ALA A 175 2.50 21.66 17.56
C ALA A 175 2.62 23.17 17.27
N GLU A 176 1.94 23.67 16.25
CA GLU A 176 1.84 25.11 15.95
C GLU A 176 1.07 25.84 17.06
N ALA A 177 -0.04 25.28 17.55
CA ALA A 177 -0.79 25.86 18.66
C ALA A 177 0.00 25.86 19.98
N GLU A 178 0.79 24.82 20.26
CA GLU A 178 1.70 24.78 21.42
C GLU A 178 2.84 25.79 21.27
N ALA A 179 3.44 25.91 20.08
CA ALA A 179 4.47 26.90 19.80
C ALA A 179 3.96 28.34 19.93
N GLU A 180 2.74 28.63 19.43
CA GLU A 180 2.11 29.94 19.52
C GLU A 180 1.67 30.27 20.97
N ALA A 181 1.25 29.25 21.74
CA ALA A 181 0.96 29.38 23.17
C ALA A 181 2.24 29.60 24.02
N GLU A 182 3.38 29.09 23.58
CA GLU A 182 4.68 29.31 24.23
C GLU A 182 5.27 30.68 23.89
N GLU A 183 5.08 31.16 22.64
CA GLU A 183 5.48 32.50 22.19
C GLU A 183 4.69 33.60 22.91
N THR A 184 3.37 33.43 23.07
CA THR A 184 2.52 34.37 23.85
C THR A 184 2.86 34.42 25.34
N LYS A 185 3.61 33.45 25.86
CA LYS A 185 4.06 33.40 27.25
C LYS A 185 5.41 34.12 27.47
N GLN A 186 6.10 34.52 26.40
CA GLN A 186 7.35 35.28 26.52
C GLN A 186 7.04 36.74 26.88
N PRO A 187 7.64 37.30 27.96
CA PRO A 187 7.41 38.69 28.33
C PRO A 187 7.94 39.61 27.24
N GLN A 188 7.08 40.51 26.74
CA GLN A 188 7.48 41.53 25.75
C GLN A 188 8.69 42.31 26.28
N PRO A 189 9.73 42.55 25.47
CA PRO A 189 10.84 43.39 25.87
C PRO A 189 10.29 44.79 26.14
N VAL A 190 10.38 45.22 27.40
CA VAL A 190 10.08 46.58 27.80
C VAL A 190 11.10 47.47 27.09
N HIS A 191 10.70 48.07 25.97
CA HIS A 191 11.46 49.12 25.33
C HIS A 191 11.49 50.31 26.30
N ALA A 192 12.62 50.44 26.98
CA ALA A 192 13.00 51.61 27.76
C ALA A 192 13.53 52.72 26.85
#